data_AF-A0A2W4N557-F1
#
_entry.id   AF-A0A2W4N557-F1
#
_cell.length_a   1.000
_cell.length_b   1.000
_cell.length_c   1.000
_cell.angle_alpha   90.00
_cell.angle_beta   90.00
_cell.angle_gamma   90.00
#
_symmetry.space_group_name_H-M   'P 1'
#
loop_
_entity.id
_entity.type
_entity.pdbx_description
1 polymer ?
#
loop_
_entity_poly.entity_id
_entity_poly.type
_entity_poly.pdbx_seq_one_letter_code
_entity_poly.pdbx_strand_id
1 'polypeptide(L)'
;MRKTLLAALVSGLLLACGAGRDTHAEGPSAPEVRAELADSNDPNELARWLLAELLSEGGDPKQAERARKRLDAVGGGGMMAALARGLDDTFHGRLDRAPDHFLEAVAAARRSERPEAPLVAWFAAEQASKLRHGAPGLRKRWGAFVEKALRDPGAIGWRARAELVDLWQQWAWSDARAGVVDRAAALHGCAESVRIAGPFGRNTPRSSTQHFPAERPGPWPARFTGEPRASVHEVEREGCFVSVSEESPEGVYYAETYFELERPTEVLIAVQSAYAIWVDDHLVLERDIRTFGSWPRFGTRVRLGAGRHRLLARLGDSRTSVRLMHPDGRPLGVRTSDDPSAPYVLARPEVLPGANVLDAYLVDGTVRDPGDDVIRFLAALLAQVESQPDAANVLLEPLLVRPERATGPVLAAAALFSRADPVYSDTQRRDLVRELEERAVARDPRLWEPRLLLAMQRGAQRGLVEAVGELERLAREFPAVPGILRELLDVYTELGWGPERARVALELARRFPEDPAALEPALDVLEASGRTAEADALVERIQRLDPDREIRLSRALARRDYEQALAELERLAARRPERKDIAARIT
;
A
#
# COMPACT_ATOMS: atom_id res chain seq x y z
N MET A 1 87.54 26.25 -10.12
CA MET A 1 88.03 24.98 -9.52
C MET A 1 87.25 24.70 -8.25
N ARG A 2 86.69 23.48 -8.14
CA ARG A 2 85.99 22.85 -6.98
C ARG A 2 84.58 23.39 -6.67
N LYS A 3 83.52 22.58 -6.50
CA LYS A 3 83.30 21.12 -6.66
C LYS A 3 81.82 20.82 -6.33
N THR A 4 81.16 19.94 -7.11
CA THR A 4 80.16 18.90 -6.69
C THR A 4 78.83 19.34 -6.01
N LEU A 5 77.67 18.68 -6.13
CA LEU A 5 77.30 17.30 -6.51
C LEU A 5 75.79 17.27 -6.85
N LEU A 6 75.43 16.51 -7.88
CA LEU A 6 74.09 16.04 -8.25
C LEU A 6 73.62 14.95 -7.27
N ALA A 7 72.38 15.03 -6.76
CA ALA A 7 71.47 13.93 -6.42
C ALA A 7 70.54 14.32 -5.25
N ALA A 8 69.22 14.29 -5.45
CA ALA A 8 68.27 13.47 -4.68
C ALA A 8 66.80 13.96 -4.81
N LEU A 9 65.90 12.98 -4.79
CA LEU A 9 64.45 13.05 -4.48
C LEU A 9 63.48 13.62 -5.53
N VAL A 10 63.07 12.76 -6.46
CA VAL A 10 61.70 12.73 -6.97
C VAL A 10 61.08 11.41 -6.51
N SER A 11 60.30 11.46 -5.43
CA SER A 11 59.54 10.32 -4.90
C SER A 11 58.07 10.69 -4.79
N GLY A 12 57.25 9.99 -5.59
CA GLY A 12 55.89 9.54 -5.27
C GLY A 12 54.88 10.53 -4.72
N LEU A 13 54.08 11.12 -5.62
CA LEU A 13 52.72 11.55 -5.33
C LEU A 13 51.77 10.85 -6.31
N LEU A 14 51.57 9.54 -6.06
CA LEU A 14 50.37 8.82 -6.51
C LEU A 14 49.33 9.02 -5.41
N LEU A 15 48.62 10.15 -5.46
CA LEU A 15 47.38 10.32 -4.70
C LEU A 15 46.33 9.44 -5.35
N ALA A 16 45.98 8.38 -4.63
CA ALA A 16 44.91 7.47 -4.94
C ALA A 16 43.59 8.24 -5.08
N CYS A 17 43.01 8.23 -6.28
CA CYS A 17 41.56 8.32 -6.45
C CYS A 17 40.95 7.02 -5.93
N GLY A 18 40.84 6.89 -4.61
CA GLY A 18 39.95 5.91 -4.01
C GLY A 18 38.53 6.45 -4.10
N ALA A 19 37.80 6.05 -5.15
CA ALA A 19 36.35 6.03 -5.07
C ALA A 19 36.01 5.13 -3.88
N GLY A 20 35.55 5.72 -2.77
CA GLY A 20 34.99 4.95 -1.68
C GLY A 20 33.83 4.15 -2.23
N ARG A 21 34.01 2.84 -2.39
CA ARG A 21 32.87 1.93 -2.42
C ARG A 21 32.23 2.09 -1.04
N ASP A 22 31.08 2.75 -0.98
CA ASP A 22 30.19 2.60 0.17
C ASP A 22 29.88 1.11 0.24
N THR A 23 30.60 0.41 1.11
CA THR A 23 30.33 -1.00 1.41
C THR A 23 29.04 -1.01 2.20
N HIS A 24 27.92 -1.30 1.53
CA HIS A 24 26.67 -1.66 2.20
C HIS A 24 27.00 -2.69 3.29
N ALA A 25 26.40 -2.53 4.48
CA ALA A 25 26.66 -3.47 5.56
C ALA A 25 26.11 -4.84 5.14
N GLU A 26 26.99 -5.81 4.85
CA GLU A 26 26.57 -7.14 4.45
C GLU A 26 25.83 -7.81 5.62
N GLY A 27 24.56 -8.18 5.38
CA GLY A 27 23.81 -9.03 6.31
C GLY A 27 24.36 -10.45 6.30
N PRO A 28 24.07 -11.27 7.32
CA PRO A 28 24.49 -12.67 7.31
C PRO A 28 23.83 -13.41 6.15
N SER A 29 24.61 -14.16 5.40
CA SER A 29 24.12 -14.96 4.27
C SER A 29 23.26 -16.13 4.77
N ALA A 30 22.35 -16.62 3.91
CA ALA A 30 21.49 -17.74 4.27
C ALA A 30 22.26 -19.01 4.69
N PRO A 31 23.40 -19.39 4.06
CA PRO A 31 24.22 -20.50 4.53
C PRO A 31 24.78 -20.32 5.96
N GLU A 32 25.14 -19.10 6.35
CA GLU A 32 25.64 -18.80 7.71
C GLU A 32 24.52 -18.93 8.73
N VAL A 33 23.36 -18.30 8.47
CA VAL A 33 22.17 -18.40 9.32
C VAL A 33 21.72 -19.86 9.46
N ARG A 34 21.73 -20.62 8.36
CA ARG A 34 21.41 -22.05 8.37
C ARG A 34 22.39 -22.86 9.20
N ALA A 35 23.68 -22.64 9.05
CA ALA A 35 24.69 -23.37 9.82
C ALA A 35 24.52 -23.17 11.34
N GLU A 36 24.07 -21.97 11.74
CA GLU A 36 23.82 -21.62 13.14
C GLU A 36 22.48 -22.15 13.66
N LEU A 37 21.39 -21.95 12.91
CA LEU A 37 20.03 -22.08 13.42
C LEU A 37 19.28 -23.32 12.94
N ALA A 38 19.83 -24.08 11.97
CA ALA A 38 19.11 -25.18 11.36
C ALA A 38 18.66 -26.23 12.35
N ASP A 39 19.36 -26.40 13.48
CA ASP A 39 19.05 -27.38 14.53
C ASP A 39 18.28 -26.82 15.72
N SER A 40 17.92 -25.53 15.70
CA SER A 40 17.13 -24.88 16.75
C SER A 40 15.72 -25.46 16.90
N ASN A 41 15.18 -25.34 18.11
CA ASN A 41 13.77 -25.57 18.43
C ASN A 41 13.06 -24.28 18.89
N ASP A 42 13.72 -23.11 18.80
CA ASP A 42 13.08 -21.82 19.05
C ASP A 42 12.35 -21.37 17.76
N PRO A 43 11.03 -21.09 17.82
CA PRO A 43 10.28 -20.64 16.65
C PRO A 43 10.81 -19.32 16.05
N ASN A 44 11.42 -18.42 16.82
CA ASN A 44 11.99 -17.18 16.29
C ASN A 44 13.31 -17.42 15.54
N GLU A 45 14.13 -18.36 15.99
CA GLU A 45 15.37 -18.75 15.29
C GLU A 45 15.05 -19.50 14.00
N LEU A 46 14.07 -20.43 14.04
CA LEU A 46 13.56 -21.10 12.85
C LEU A 46 12.92 -20.12 11.85
N ALA A 47 12.26 -19.07 12.35
CA ALA A 47 11.74 -18.00 11.51
C ALA A 47 12.85 -17.18 10.84
N ARG A 48 13.92 -16.86 11.57
CA ARG A 48 15.09 -16.17 11.03
C ARG A 48 15.77 -17.01 9.95
N TRP A 49 15.89 -18.32 10.16
CA TRP A 49 16.38 -19.24 9.14
C TRP A 49 15.47 -19.24 7.90
N LEU A 50 14.15 -19.40 8.06
CA LEU A 50 13.22 -19.37 6.94
C LEU A 50 13.32 -18.06 6.15
N LEU A 51 13.34 -16.91 6.83
CA LEU A 51 13.46 -15.60 6.18
C LEU A 51 14.79 -15.43 5.43
N ALA A 52 15.89 -15.92 6.00
CA ALA A 52 17.19 -15.90 5.33
C ALA A 52 17.18 -16.74 4.05
N GLU A 53 16.57 -17.93 4.06
CA GLU A 53 16.45 -18.76 2.85
C GLU A 53 15.53 -18.12 1.78
N LEU A 54 14.57 -17.29 2.20
CA LEU A 54 13.69 -16.57 1.27
C LEU A 54 14.30 -15.29 0.72
N LEU A 55 15.09 -14.54 1.50
CA LEU A 55 15.44 -13.15 1.21
C LEU A 55 16.94 -12.86 1.19
N SER A 56 17.73 -13.59 1.99
CA SER A 56 19.16 -13.33 2.12
C SER A 56 19.96 -14.02 1.02
N GLU A 57 21.14 -13.49 0.77
CA GLU A 57 22.02 -14.02 -0.25
C GLU A 57 22.34 -15.51 -0.03
N GLY A 58 22.27 -16.30 -1.11
CA GLY A 58 22.55 -17.73 -1.08
C GLY A 58 21.42 -18.59 -0.50
N GLY A 59 20.23 -18.01 -0.32
CA GLY A 59 19.03 -18.74 0.07
C GLY A 59 18.67 -19.86 -0.92
N ASP A 60 18.18 -20.97 -0.40
CA ASP A 60 17.81 -22.17 -1.15
C ASP A 60 16.33 -22.55 -0.86
N PRO A 61 15.45 -22.65 -1.89
CA PRO A 61 14.04 -22.96 -1.68
C PRO A 61 13.79 -24.33 -1.01
N LYS A 62 14.69 -25.30 -1.17
CA LYS A 62 14.58 -26.59 -0.46
C LYS A 62 14.87 -26.44 1.03
N GLN A 63 15.79 -25.54 1.39
CA GLN A 63 16.07 -25.24 2.79
C GLN A 63 14.97 -24.37 3.39
N ALA A 64 14.39 -23.43 2.63
CA ALA A 64 13.19 -22.71 3.02
C ALA A 64 12.03 -23.69 3.35
N GLU A 65 11.77 -24.68 2.50
CA GLU A 65 10.75 -25.71 2.80
C GLU A 65 11.07 -26.47 4.09
N ARG A 66 12.34 -26.83 4.31
CA ARG A 66 12.77 -27.53 5.54
C ARG A 66 12.61 -26.66 6.79
N ALA A 67 13.02 -25.40 6.71
CA ALA A 67 12.86 -24.41 7.78
C ALA A 67 11.37 -24.22 8.11
N ARG A 68 10.53 -24.07 7.08
CA ARG A 68 9.07 -23.95 7.23
C ARG A 68 8.48 -25.17 7.93
N LYS A 69 8.80 -26.38 7.48
CA LYS A 69 8.31 -27.63 8.12
C LYS A 69 8.68 -27.70 9.59
N ARG A 70 9.91 -27.33 9.95
CA ARG A 70 10.35 -27.30 11.35
C ARG A 70 9.63 -26.23 12.16
N LEU A 71 9.50 -25.03 11.62
CA LEU A 71 8.80 -23.92 12.25
C LEU A 71 7.33 -24.28 12.53
N ASP A 72 6.67 -24.99 11.61
CA ASP A 72 5.31 -25.47 11.80
C ASP A 72 5.22 -26.61 12.82
N ALA A 73 6.21 -27.51 12.87
CA ALA A 73 6.24 -28.63 13.80
C ALA A 73 6.44 -28.20 15.26
N VAL A 74 7.28 -27.18 15.51
CA VAL A 74 7.46 -26.60 16.85
C VAL A 74 6.20 -25.86 17.30
N GLY A 75 5.47 -25.26 16.36
CA GLY A 75 4.31 -24.43 16.66
C GLY A 75 4.70 -23.17 17.45
N GLY A 76 3.69 -22.51 18.03
CA GLY A 76 3.90 -21.22 18.70
C GLY A 76 4.34 -20.11 17.74
N GLY A 77 4.69 -18.96 18.30
CA GLY A 77 5.09 -17.84 17.47
C GLY A 77 5.54 -16.59 18.21
N GLY A 78 5.96 -15.66 17.37
CA GLY A 78 6.30 -14.27 17.64
C GLY A 78 6.11 -13.52 16.33
N MET A 79 6.40 -12.22 16.34
CA MET A 79 6.20 -11.35 15.18
C MET A 79 6.90 -11.88 13.92
N MET A 80 8.15 -12.31 14.03
CA MET A 80 8.93 -12.80 12.88
C MET A 80 8.50 -14.19 12.41
N ALA A 81 8.08 -15.08 13.32
CA ALA A 81 7.57 -16.40 12.95
C ALA A 81 6.28 -16.32 12.13
N ALA A 82 5.37 -15.44 12.54
CA ALA A 82 4.14 -15.19 11.80
C ALA A 82 4.42 -14.52 10.44
N LEU A 83 5.30 -13.51 10.41
CA LEU A 83 5.75 -12.88 9.16
C LEU A 83 6.37 -13.89 8.18
N ALA A 84 7.27 -14.75 8.66
CA ALA A 84 7.96 -15.73 7.83
C ALA A 84 6.99 -16.72 7.18
N ARG A 85 6.00 -17.21 7.95
CA ARG A 85 4.94 -18.07 7.41
C ARG A 85 4.07 -17.34 6.38
N GLY A 86 3.72 -16.09 6.65
CA GLY A 86 2.93 -15.25 5.74
C GLY A 86 3.65 -15.00 4.40
N LEU A 87 4.92 -14.60 4.44
CA LEU A 87 5.74 -14.39 3.23
C LEU A 87 5.90 -15.68 2.42
N ASP A 88 6.26 -16.78 3.09
CA ASP A 88 6.41 -18.08 2.46
C ASP A 88 5.09 -18.56 1.82
N ASP A 89 3.94 -18.36 2.48
CA ASP A 89 2.62 -18.69 1.93
C ASP A 89 2.26 -17.82 0.72
N THR A 90 2.58 -16.53 0.76
CA THR A 90 2.36 -15.61 -0.36
C THR A 90 3.18 -16.02 -1.58
N PHE A 91 4.50 -16.24 -1.43
CA PHE A 91 5.37 -16.59 -2.57
C PHE A 91 5.02 -17.92 -3.22
N HIS A 92 4.56 -18.88 -2.41
CA HIS A 92 4.29 -20.24 -2.86
C HIS A 92 2.80 -20.57 -3.06
N GLY A 93 1.94 -19.55 -3.09
CA GLY A 93 0.56 -19.65 -3.55
C GLY A 93 -0.41 -20.31 -2.55
N ARG A 94 -0.12 -20.22 -1.25
CA ARG A 94 -1.00 -20.68 -0.14
C ARG A 94 -1.80 -19.52 0.44
N LEU A 95 -2.48 -18.79 -0.43
CA LEU A 95 -3.15 -17.52 -0.11
C LEU A 95 -4.38 -17.68 0.79
N ASP A 96 -4.86 -18.91 1.00
CA ASP A 96 -5.93 -19.24 1.94
C ASP A 96 -5.52 -19.15 3.41
N ARG A 97 -4.20 -19.13 3.68
CA ARG A 97 -3.62 -19.09 5.04
C ARG A 97 -2.79 -17.84 5.31
N ALA A 98 -2.22 -17.24 4.27
CA ALA A 98 -1.35 -16.07 4.40
C ALA A 98 -1.99 -14.92 5.23
N PRO A 99 -3.28 -14.55 5.03
CA PRO A 99 -3.90 -13.47 5.82
C PRO A 99 -3.94 -13.73 7.33
N ASP A 100 -4.15 -14.98 7.75
CA ASP A 100 -4.13 -15.34 9.17
C ASP A 100 -2.74 -15.13 9.77
N HIS A 101 -1.68 -15.58 9.08
CA HIS A 101 -0.29 -15.36 9.53
C HIS A 101 0.11 -13.88 9.57
N PHE A 102 -0.37 -13.08 8.63
CA PHE A 102 -0.13 -11.64 8.69
C PHE A 102 -0.84 -10.98 9.88
N LEU A 103 -2.10 -11.34 10.17
CA LEU A 103 -2.80 -10.81 11.36
C LEU A 103 -2.18 -11.32 12.68
N GLU A 104 -1.62 -12.53 12.71
CA GLU A 104 -0.78 -13.01 13.82
C GLU A 104 0.46 -12.13 14.01
N ALA A 105 1.13 -11.74 12.92
CA ALA A 105 2.29 -10.85 12.97
C ALA A 105 1.92 -9.46 13.51
N VAL A 106 0.80 -8.87 13.07
CA VAL A 106 0.28 -7.61 13.63
C VAL A 106 -0.05 -7.76 15.12
N ALA A 107 -0.69 -8.85 15.51
CA ALA A 107 -1.05 -9.11 16.91
C ALA A 107 0.18 -9.27 17.81
N ALA A 108 1.26 -9.87 17.31
CA ALA A 108 2.53 -9.99 18.03
C ALA A 108 3.28 -8.65 18.05
N ALA A 109 3.36 -7.93 16.92
CA ALA A 109 4.00 -6.62 16.80
C ALA A 109 3.41 -5.60 17.79
N ARG A 110 2.08 -5.63 17.98
CA ARG A 110 1.37 -4.79 18.96
C ARG A 110 1.95 -4.84 20.38
N ARG A 111 2.52 -5.98 20.78
CA ARG A 111 3.10 -6.21 22.13
C ARG A 111 4.62 -6.22 22.12
N SER A 112 5.25 -5.96 20.97
CA SER A 112 6.70 -6.01 20.80
C SER A 112 7.32 -4.68 21.21
N GLU A 113 8.49 -4.76 21.85
CA GLU A 113 9.34 -3.59 22.12
C GLU A 113 10.43 -3.41 21.04
N ARG A 114 10.47 -4.31 20.04
CA ARG A 114 11.46 -4.25 18.96
C ARG A 114 11.21 -3.03 18.06
N PRO A 115 12.25 -2.28 17.67
CA PRO A 115 12.11 -1.04 16.89
C PRO A 115 11.45 -1.25 15.52
N GLU A 116 11.58 -2.42 14.92
CA GLU A 116 10.98 -2.79 13.64
C GLU A 116 9.50 -3.18 13.72
N ALA A 117 8.91 -3.25 14.92
CA ALA A 117 7.51 -3.68 15.10
C ALA A 117 6.50 -2.86 14.27
N PRO A 118 6.60 -1.52 14.17
CA PRO A 118 5.71 -0.74 13.30
C PRO A 118 5.86 -1.07 11.81
N LEU A 119 7.07 -1.39 11.33
CA LEU A 119 7.32 -1.73 9.92
C LEU A 119 6.68 -3.08 9.58
N VAL A 120 6.93 -4.09 10.42
CA VAL A 120 6.36 -5.42 10.26
C VAL A 120 4.83 -5.37 10.37
N ALA A 121 4.30 -4.61 11.33
CA ALA A 121 2.86 -4.48 11.51
C ALA A 121 2.20 -3.79 10.31
N TRP A 122 2.80 -2.75 9.74
CA TRP A 122 2.25 -2.08 8.57
C TRP A 122 2.24 -3.00 7.36
N PHE A 123 3.38 -3.62 7.05
CA PHE A 123 3.47 -4.59 5.97
C PHE A 123 2.43 -5.71 6.11
N ALA A 124 2.36 -6.31 7.30
CA ALA A 124 1.44 -7.41 7.54
C ALA A 124 -0.04 -6.97 7.47
N ALA A 125 -0.40 -5.79 8.00
CA ALA A 125 -1.77 -5.29 7.91
C ALA A 125 -2.21 -5.04 6.45
N GLU A 126 -1.33 -4.46 5.63
CA GLU A 126 -1.58 -4.25 4.19
C GLU A 126 -1.77 -5.58 3.47
N GLN A 127 -0.86 -6.55 3.67
CA GLN A 127 -0.97 -7.87 3.05
C GLN A 127 -2.23 -8.64 3.47
N ALA A 128 -2.59 -8.59 4.76
CA ALA A 128 -3.81 -9.20 5.26
C ALA A 128 -5.07 -8.57 4.63
N SER A 129 -5.08 -7.24 4.48
CA SER A 129 -6.17 -6.52 3.82
C SER A 129 -6.29 -6.89 2.34
N LYS A 130 -5.17 -6.90 1.62
CA LYS A 130 -5.09 -7.27 0.19
C LYS A 130 -5.56 -8.70 -0.08
N LEU A 131 -5.16 -9.65 0.77
CA LEU A 131 -5.43 -11.07 0.58
C LEU A 131 -6.72 -11.56 1.28
N ARG A 132 -7.49 -10.69 1.92
CA ARG A 132 -8.65 -11.05 2.78
C ARG A 132 -9.66 -11.99 2.13
N HIS A 133 -9.90 -11.88 0.82
CA HIS A 133 -10.88 -12.69 0.10
C HIS A 133 -10.39 -14.11 -0.19
N GLY A 134 -9.08 -14.35 -0.08
CA GLY A 134 -8.47 -15.67 -0.23
C GLY A 134 -8.69 -16.58 0.99
N ALA A 135 -8.98 -16.03 2.17
CA ALA A 135 -9.07 -16.77 3.43
C ALA A 135 -10.51 -16.81 3.99
N PRO A 136 -11.29 -17.88 3.73
CA PRO A 136 -12.67 -17.98 4.19
C PRO A 136 -12.81 -17.81 5.71
N GLY A 137 -13.78 -17.02 6.15
CA GLY A 137 -14.07 -16.78 7.56
C GLY A 137 -13.01 -15.97 8.32
N LEU A 138 -12.05 -15.33 7.63
CA LEU A 138 -11.01 -14.49 8.24
C LEU A 138 -11.59 -13.49 9.24
N ARG A 139 -12.66 -12.80 8.83
CA ARG A 139 -13.36 -11.84 9.68
C ARG A 139 -13.90 -12.44 10.98
N LYS A 140 -14.45 -13.64 10.93
CA LYS A 140 -14.97 -14.32 12.13
C LYS A 140 -13.86 -14.62 13.13
N ARG A 141 -12.66 -14.96 12.64
CA ARG A 141 -11.48 -15.25 13.46
C ARG A 141 -10.85 -13.97 14.04
N TRP A 142 -10.77 -12.90 13.24
CA TRP A 142 -9.94 -11.73 13.56
C TRP A 142 -10.70 -10.43 13.87
N GLY A 143 -12.00 -10.37 13.63
CA GLY A 143 -12.81 -9.15 13.83
C GLY A 143 -12.64 -8.52 15.22
N ALA A 144 -12.70 -9.35 16.27
CA ALA A 144 -12.52 -8.89 17.64
C ALA A 144 -11.10 -8.36 17.92
N PHE A 145 -10.08 -8.96 17.31
CA PHE A 145 -8.71 -8.47 17.40
C PHE A 145 -8.56 -7.12 16.71
N VAL A 146 -9.03 -6.97 15.48
CA VAL A 146 -8.96 -5.72 14.72
C VAL A 146 -9.62 -4.60 15.50
N GLU A 147 -10.85 -4.79 15.98
CA GLU A 147 -11.55 -3.77 16.78
C GLU A 147 -10.79 -3.41 18.08
N LYS A 148 -10.11 -4.38 18.72
CA LYS A 148 -9.26 -4.13 19.88
C LYS A 148 -8.01 -3.32 19.51
N ALA A 149 -7.34 -3.67 18.41
CA ALA A 149 -6.16 -2.97 17.92
C ALA A 149 -6.45 -1.53 17.49
N LEU A 150 -7.66 -1.25 16.99
CA LEU A 150 -8.06 0.13 16.66
C LEU A 150 -8.18 1.04 17.89
N ARG A 151 -8.63 0.48 19.04
CA ARG A 151 -8.80 1.21 20.30
C ARG A 151 -7.50 1.34 21.09
N ASP A 152 -6.73 0.27 21.12
CA ASP A 152 -5.45 0.18 21.81
C ASP A 152 -4.42 -0.41 20.83
N PRO A 153 -3.74 0.42 20.03
CA PRO A 153 -2.85 -0.03 18.97
C PRO A 153 -1.52 -0.60 19.46
N GLY A 154 -1.10 -0.32 20.70
CA GLY A 154 0.22 -0.71 21.20
C GLY A 154 1.34 -0.23 20.26
N ALA A 155 2.27 -1.11 19.93
CA ALA A 155 3.46 -0.78 19.12
C ALA A 155 3.28 -0.93 17.59
N ILE A 156 2.06 -1.11 17.06
CA ILE A 156 1.87 -1.30 15.60
C ILE A 156 2.10 -0.02 14.78
N GLY A 157 2.05 1.15 15.42
CA GLY A 157 2.17 2.45 14.75
C GLY A 157 0.94 2.84 13.92
N TRP A 158 0.90 4.10 13.48
CA TRP A 158 -0.28 4.67 12.85
C TRP A 158 -0.59 4.10 11.46
N ARG A 159 0.43 3.73 10.67
CA ARG A 159 0.24 3.16 9.33
C ARG A 159 -0.49 1.82 9.40
N ALA A 160 -0.01 0.90 10.23
CA ALA A 160 -0.68 -0.37 10.45
C ALA A 160 -2.11 -0.18 10.98
N ARG A 161 -2.30 0.78 11.90
CA ARG A 161 -3.64 1.10 12.41
C ARG A 161 -4.56 1.60 11.29
N ALA A 162 -4.08 2.44 10.37
CA ALA A 162 -4.86 2.93 9.24
C ALA A 162 -5.32 1.78 8.32
N GLU A 163 -4.41 0.85 7.98
CA GLU A 163 -4.77 -0.37 7.22
C GLU A 163 -5.84 -1.20 7.94
N LEU A 164 -5.77 -1.30 9.26
CA LEU A 164 -6.79 -1.98 10.07
C LEU A 164 -8.13 -1.24 10.11
N VAL A 165 -8.15 0.10 10.01
CA VAL A 165 -9.40 0.86 9.88
C VAL A 165 -10.03 0.56 8.53
N ASP A 166 -9.25 0.49 7.46
CA ASP A 166 -9.76 0.21 6.12
C ASP A 166 -10.28 -1.23 6.01
N LEU A 167 -9.57 -2.19 6.60
CA LEU A 167 -10.05 -3.58 6.73
C LEU A 167 -11.36 -3.65 7.55
N TRP A 168 -11.42 -2.95 8.68
CA TRP A 168 -12.63 -2.85 9.49
C TRP A 168 -13.79 -2.22 8.71
N GLN A 169 -13.53 -1.17 7.93
CA GLN A 169 -14.54 -0.46 7.16
C GLN A 169 -15.18 -1.40 6.13
N GLN A 170 -14.37 -2.16 5.41
CA GLN A 170 -14.85 -3.16 4.46
C GLN A 170 -15.73 -4.21 5.12
N TRP A 171 -15.34 -4.71 6.30
CA TRP A 171 -16.15 -5.65 7.07
C TRP A 171 -17.44 -5.05 7.61
N ALA A 172 -17.40 -3.79 8.05
CA ALA A 172 -18.57 -3.06 8.54
C ALA A 172 -19.58 -2.78 7.42
N TRP A 173 -19.10 -2.56 6.19
CA TRP A 173 -19.94 -2.50 5.02
C TRP A 173 -20.64 -3.83 4.73
N SER A 174 -19.91 -4.94 4.68
CA SER A 174 -20.52 -6.27 4.50
C SER A 174 -21.59 -6.57 5.58
N ASP A 175 -21.44 -6.02 6.79
CA ASP A 175 -22.41 -6.13 7.89
C ASP A 175 -23.65 -5.24 7.79
N ALA A 176 -23.71 -4.32 6.83
CA ALA A 176 -24.72 -3.27 6.80
C ALA A 176 -24.76 -2.41 8.08
N ARG A 177 -23.60 -2.15 8.72
CA ARG A 177 -23.57 -1.23 9.86
C ARG A 177 -23.95 0.18 9.38
N ALA A 178 -24.68 0.93 10.19
CA ALA A 178 -25.01 2.32 9.90
C ALA A 178 -23.81 3.25 10.17
N GLY A 179 -23.70 4.32 9.36
CA GLY A 179 -22.71 5.39 9.55
C GLY A 179 -21.26 4.92 9.40
N VAL A 180 -20.99 3.95 8.53
CA VAL A 180 -19.63 3.38 8.35
C VAL A 180 -18.64 4.44 7.87
N VAL A 181 -19.05 5.31 6.95
CA VAL A 181 -18.23 6.42 6.43
C VAL A 181 -17.79 7.36 7.56
N ASP A 182 -18.74 7.89 8.34
CA ASP A 182 -18.45 8.82 9.43
C ASP A 182 -17.63 8.16 10.54
N ARG A 183 -17.92 6.89 10.86
CA ARG A 183 -17.14 6.15 11.85
C ARG A 183 -15.72 5.89 11.38
N ALA A 184 -15.51 5.53 10.11
CA ALA A 184 -14.18 5.39 9.54
C ALA A 184 -13.44 6.74 9.58
N ALA A 185 -14.12 7.84 9.29
CA ALA A 185 -13.55 9.18 9.37
C ALA A 185 -13.12 9.56 10.79
N ALA A 186 -13.96 9.28 11.78
CA ALA A 186 -13.62 9.46 13.19
C ALA A 186 -12.46 8.55 13.62
N LEU A 187 -12.43 7.30 13.17
CA LEU A 187 -11.34 6.36 13.48
C LEU A 187 -10.01 6.80 12.88
N HIS A 188 -10.01 7.40 11.68
CA HIS A 188 -8.83 7.96 11.01
C HIS A 188 -8.41 9.33 11.57
N GLY A 189 -9.21 9.97 12.43
CA GLY A 189 -8.93 11.30 12.97
C GLY A 189 -9.07 12.42 11.95
N CYS A 190 -10.03 12.28 11.03
CA CYS A 190 -10.22 13.23 9.94
C CYS A 190 -10.83 14.55 10.43
N ALA A 191 -10.29 15.67 9.96
CA ALA A 191 -10.78 17.02 10.25
C ALA A 191 -12.23 17.18 9.76
N GLU A 192 -13.04 17.88 10.55
CA GLU A 192 -14.46 18.09 10.24
C GLU A 192 -14.71 19.37 9.45
N SER A 193 -13.85 20.37 9.62
CA SER A 193 -13.96 21.68 8.99
C SER A 193 -12.65 22.01 8.28
N VAL A 194 -12.71 22.15 6.95
CA VAL A 194 -11.56 22.48 6.09
C VAL A 194 -12.05 23.45 5.03
N ARG A 195 -11.26 24.46 4.70
CA ARG A 195 -11.51 25.34 3.56
C ARG A 195 -10.50 25.06 2.47
N ILE A 196 -10.93 25.17 1.21
CA ILE A 196 -10.06 25.01 0.05
C ILE A 196 -9.98 26.31 -0.74
N ALA A 197 -8.78 26.68 -1.17
CA ALA A 197 -8.53 27.79 -2.08
C ALA A 197 -7.76 27.33 -3.33
N GLY A 198 -8.08 27.90 -4.49
CA GLY A 198 -7.41 27.59 -5.77
C GLY A 198 -8.31 27.87 -6.97
N PRO A 199 -8.02 27.31 -8.15
CA PRO A 199 -6.69 26.86 -8.53
C PRO A 199 -5.74 28.06 -8.65
N PHE A 200 -4.50 27.86 -8.20
CA PHE A 200 -3.37 28.77 -8.38
C PHE A 200 -2.50 28.31 -9.55
N GLY A 201 -1.91 29.26 -10.28
CA GLY A 201 -1.10 28.99 -11.46
C GLY A 201 -1.95 28.74 -12.73
N ARG A 202 -1.48 29.21 -13.89
CA ARG A 202 -2.12 28.95 -15.19
C ARG A 202 -1.43 27.77 -15.87
N ASN A 203 -2.20 26.76 -16.28
CA ASN A 203 -1.73 25.63 -17.11
C ASN A 203 -0.41 25.00 -16.62
N THR A 204 -0.19 25.02 -15.31
CA THR A 204 0.99 24.48 -14.64
C THR A 204 0.50 23.29 -13.84
N PRO A 205 0.31 22.12 -14.47
CA PRO A 205 -0.05 20.94 -13.72
C PRO A 205 1.01 20.74 -12.64
N ARG A 206 0.57 20.69 -11.37
CA ARG A 206 1.38 20.25 -10.24
C ARG A 206 2.68 21.05 -10.03
N SER A 207 2.62 22.38 -10.01
CA SER A 207 3.77 23.21 -9.61
C SER A 207 4.05 23.03 -8.11
N SER A 208 4.76 21.94 -7.77
CA SER A 208 5.05 21.58 -6.38
C SER A 208 6.11 22.46 -5.73
N THR A 209 6.80 23.31 -6.49
CA THR A 209 7.91 24.16 -6.02
C THR A 209 7.60 25.65 -6.06
N GLN A 210 6.45 26.06 -6.59
CA GLN A 210 6.08 27.47 -6.67
C GLN A 210 5.28 27.91 -5.45
N HIS A 211 5.67 29.06 -4.90
CA HIS A 211 4.99 29.71 -3.80
C HIS A 211 3.84 30.59 -4.31
N PHE A 212 2.71 30.58 -3.59
CA PHE A 212 1.52 31.37 -3.95
C PHE A 212 1.02 32.21 -2.76
N PRO A 213 0.20 33.26 -3.01
CA PRO A 213 -0.28 34.15 -1.95
C PRO A 213 -1.03 33.47 -0.79
N ALA A 214 -1.62 32.29 -1.01
CA ALA A 214 -2.29 31.50 0.04
C ALA A 214 -1.37 31.05 1.18
N GLU A 215 -0.06 30.98 0.94
CA GLU A 215 0.94 30.59 1.94
C GLU A 215 1.24 31.70 2.96
N ARG A 216 0.79 32.93 2.71
CA ARG A 216 1.06 34.07 3.60
C ARG A 216 0.25 33.95 4.90
N PRO A 217 0.81 34.43 6.03
CA PRO A 217 0.08 34.54 7.29
C PRO A 217 -1.21 35.35 7.16
N GLY A 218 -2.24 34.93 7.88
CA GLY A 218 -3.52 35.63 8.01
C GLY A 218 -4.65 35.06 7.14
N PRO A 219 -5.87 35.64 7.27
CA PRO A 219 -7.06 35.13 6.62
C PRO A 219 -6.96 35.26 5.10
N TRP A 220 -7.42 34.23 4.38
CA TRP A 220 -7.56 34.31 2.94
C TRP A 220 -8.64 35.31 2.51
N PRO A 221 -8.37 36.19 1.54
CA PRO A 221 -9.42 36.97 0.91
C PRO A 221 -10.33 36.07 0.07
N ALA A 222 -11.54 36.53 -0.22
CA ALA A 222 -12.46 35.80 -1.12
C ALA A 222 -11.86 35.57 -2.52
N ARG A 223 -11.05 36.53 -3.01
CA ARG A 223 -10.28 36.44 -4.26
C ARG A 223 -8.86 36.93 -4.05
N PHE A 224 -7.90 36.24 -4.65
CA PHE A 224 -6.48 36.57 -4.48
C PHE A 224 -6.02 37.59 -5.53
N THR A 225 -5.39 38.67 -5.08
CA THR A 225 -4.81 39.69 -5.97
C THR A 225 -3.65 39.10 -6.78
N GLY A 226 -3.66 39.30 -8.10
CA GLY A 226 -2.65 38.74 -9.01
C GLY A 226 -2.94 37.32 -9.50
N GLU A 227 -3.94 36.65 -8.93
CA GLU A 227 -4.33 35.28 -9.26
C GLU A 227 -5.82 35.26 -9.67
N PRO A 228 -6.15 35.63 -10.91
CA PRO A 228 -7.53 35.93 -11.32
C PRO A 228 -8.51 34.75 -11.25
N ARG A 229 -8.00 33.51 -11.17
CA ARG A 229 -8.81 32.29 -11.00
C ARG A 229 -8.84 31.76 -9.57
N ALA A 230 -7.96 32.27 -8.69
CA ALA A 230 -7.85 31.76 -7.34
C ALA A 230 -8.87 32.44 -6.41
N SER A 231 -9.73 31.63 -5.81
CA SER A 231 -10.69 32.03 -4.81
C SER A 231 -10.77 30.98 -3.71
N VAL A 232 -11.41 31.35 -2.59
CA VAL A 232 -11.87 30.39 -1.59
C VAL A 232 -13.16 29.75 -2.11
N HIS A 233 -13.25 28.43 -2.02
CA HIS A 233 -14.36 27.65 -2.55
C HIS A 233 -15.28 27.14 -1.44
N GLU A 234 -16.53 26.92 -1.80
CA GLU A 234 -17.41 26.03 -1.04
C GLU A 234 -16.90 24.59 -1.19
N VAL A 235 -17.00 23.82 -0.10
CA VAL A 235 -16.51 22.45 -0.06
C VAL A 235 -17.61 21.50 0.37
N GLU A 236 -17.54 20.27 -0.13
CA GLU A 236 -18.32 19.14 0.35
C GLU A 236 -17.41 18.18 1.10
N ARG A 237 -17.94 17.56 2.15
CA ARG A 237 -17.25 16.52 2.91
C ARG A 237 -17.97 15.18 2.78
N GLU A 238 -17.22 14.16 2.41
CA GLU A 238 -17.64 12.76 2.40
C GLU A 238 -16.65 11.92 3.21
N GLY A 239 -17.03 11.56 4.44
CA GLY A 239 -16.14 10.89 5.38
C GLY A 239 -14.88 11.70 5.65
N CYS A 240 -13.72 11.15 5.28
CA CYS A 240 -12.43 11.83 5.42
C CYS A 240 -12.12 12.82 4.30
N PHE A 241 -12.81 12.72 3.16
CA PHE A 241 -12.48 13.52 2.00
C PHE A 241 -13.23 14.84 2.01
N VAL A 242 -12.51 15.90 1.70
CA VAL A 242 -13.05 17.23 1.43
C VAL A 242 -12.68 17.61 0.01
N SER A 243 -13.66 18.05 -0.77
CA SER A 243 -13.47 18.50 -2.15
C SER A 243 -14.23 19.78 -2.43
N VAL A 244 -13.77 20.56 -3.40
CA VAL A 244 -14.53 21.70 -3.94
C VAL A 244 -15.86 21.20 -4.53
N SER A 245 -16.97 21.89 -4.22
CA SER A 245 -18.32 21.47 -4.65
C SER A 245 -18.56 21.61 -6.16
N GLU A 246 -17.83 22.52 -6.82
CA GLU A 246 -17.94 22.80 -8.25
C GLU A 246 -16.85 22.10 -9.07
N GLU A 247 -17.09 21.92 -10.37
CA GLU A 247 -16.10 21.39 -11.29
C GLU A 247 -14.83 22.26 -11.28
N SER A 248 -13.72 21.62 -10.90
CA SER A 248 -12.48 22.30 -10.54
C SER A 248 -11.47 22.24 -11.69
N PRO A 249 -10.96 23.38 -12.19
CA PRO A 249 -9.92 23.37 -13.20
C PRO A 249 -8.60 22.79 -12.66
N GLU A 250 -7.73 22.33 -13.56
CA GLU A 250 -6.38 21.94 -13.15
C GLU A 250 -5.59 23.12 -12.55
N GLY A 251 -4.83 22.86 -11.49
CA GLY A 251 -3.93 23.83 -10.86
C GLY A 251 -3.49 23.40 -9.47
N VAL A 252 -2.83 24.32 -8.74
CA VAL A 252 -2.43 24.12 -7.35
C VAL A 252 -3.56 24.56 -6.43
N TYR A 253 -3.85 23.75 -5.42
CA TYR A 253 -4.86 24.06 -4.41
C TYR A 253 -4.23 24.18 -3.03
N TYR A 254 -4.95 24.77 -2.08
CA TYR A 254 -4.56 24.81 -0.69
C TYR A 254 -5.74 24.41 0.19
N ALA A 255 -5.47 23.62 1.23
CA ALA A 255 -6.42 23.33 2.29
C ALA A 255 -5.99 24.01 3.60
N GLU A 256 -6.92 24.67 4.28
CA GLU A 256 -6.73 25.32 5.57
C GLU A 256 -7.73 24.77 6.59
N THR A 257 -7.26 24.51 7.80
CA THR A 257 -8.09 24.25 8.98
C THR A 257 -7.42 24.78 10.23
N TYR A 258 -8.18 24.95 11.30
CA TYR A 258 -7.71 25.31 12.63
C TYR A 258 -8.12 24.24 13.62
N PHE A 259 -7.31 23.98 14.65
CA PHE A 259 -7.66 23.04 15.71
C PHE A 259 -7.13 23.53 17.06
N GLU A 260 -7.76 23.11 18.14
CA GLU A 260 -7.44 23.58 19.49
C GLU A 260 -6.85 22.46 20.35
N LEU A 261 -5.78 22.79 21.07
CA LEU A 261 -5.12 21.92 22.03
C LEU A 261 -5.22 22.52 23.43
N GLU A 262 -5.73 21.75 24.38
CA GLU A 262 -5.83 22.19 25.78
C GLU A 262 -4.48 22.17 26.51
N ARG A 263 -3.51 21.41 25.99
CA ARG A 263 -2.19 21.20 26.60
C ARG A 263 -1.14 20.92 25.52
N PRO A 264 0.15 21.09 25.82
CA PRO A 264 1.20 20.68 24.91
C PRO A 264 1.05 19.22 24.51
N THR A 265 0.99 18.97 23.20
CA THR A 265 0.64 17.66 22.64
C THR A 265 1.51 17.37 21.43
N GLU A 266 1.91 16.10 21.30
CA GLU A 266 2.50 15.61 20.06
C GLU A 266 1.39 15.21 19.10
N VAL A 267 1.46 15.78 17.90
CA VAL A 267 0.45 15.60 16.84
C VAL A 267 1.13 15.02 15.62
N LEU A 268 0.55 13.95 15.10
CA LEU A 268 0.83 13.43 13.78
C LEU A 268 -0.20 14.01 12.80
N ILE A 269 0.29 14.73 11.80
CA ILE A 269 -0.50 15.41 10.79
C ILE A 269 -0.26 14.69 9.46
N ALA A 270 -1.31 14.14 8.87
CA ALA A 270 -1.24 13.53 7.54
C ALA A 270 -2.26 14.22 6.63
N VAL A 271 -1.79 14.73 5.49
CA VAL A 271 -2.64 15.41 4.51
C VAL A 271 -2.47 14.75 3.16
N GLN A 272 -3.56 14.17 2.64
CA GLN A 272 -3.52 13.48 1.36
C GLN A 272 -3.27 14.45 0.20
N SER A 273 -2.49 14.01 -0.78
CA SER A 273 -2.09 14.83 -1.94
C SER A 273 -1.32 16.11 -1.62
N ALA A 274 -0.90 16.31 -0.36
CA ALA A 274 -0.12 17.49 0.02
C ALA A 274 1.32 17.41 -0.50
N TYR A 275 1.82 18.50 -1.07
CA TYR A 275 3.23 18.74 -1.38
C TYR A 275 3.96 19.48 -0.26
N ALA A 276 3.23 20.27 0.53
CA ALA A 276 3.81 20.99 1.66
C ALA A 276 2.76 21.19 2.75
N ILE A 277 3.21 21.25 3.99
CA ILE A 277 2.38 21.49 5.18
C ILE A 277 3.03 22.56 6.03
N TRP A 278 2.24 23.55 6.43
CA TRP A 278 2.58 24.57 7.41
C TRP A 278 1.71 24.41 8.65
N VAL A 279 2.33 24.61 9.81
CA VAL A 279 1.64 24.75 11.08
C VAL A 279 2.05 26.07 11.71
N ASP A 280 1.08 26.89 12.08
CA ASP A 280 1.28 28.22 12.66
C ASP A 280 2.20 29.10 11.79
N ASP A 281 2.01 29.02 10.48
CA ASP A 281 2.79 29.69 9.43
C ASP A 281 4.24 29.22 9.25
N HIS A 282 4.66 28.17 9.96
CA HIS A 282 5.97 27.55 9.78
C HIS A 282 5.86 26.31 8.90
N LEU A 283 6.71 26.21 7.88
CA LEU A 283 6.81 25.01 7.05
C LEU A 283 7.33 23.84 7.90
N VAL A 284 6.54 22.77 8.01
CA VAL A 284 6.85 21.58 8.81
C VAL A 284 6.99 20.31 7.95
N LEU A 285 6.57 20.36 6.69
CA LEU A 285 6.77 19.31 5.70
C LEU A 285 6.85 19.91 4.30
N GLU A 286 7.78 19.43 3.49
CA GLU A 286 7.85 19.69 2.06
C GLU A 286 8.28 18.42 1.31
N ARG A 287 7.60 18.14 0.20
CA ARG A 287 7.85 17.04 -0.73
C ARG A 287 8.32 17.65 -2.06
N ASP A 288 9.61 17.91 -2.14
CA ASP A 288 10.23 18.45 -3.34
C ASP A 288 10.52 17.31 -4.33
N ILE A 289 9.97 17.42 -5.54
CA ILE A 289 10.17 16.44 -6.63
C ILE A 289 11.63 16.21 -6.99
N ARG A 290 12.48 17.19 -6.70
CA ARG A 290 13.91 17.19 -7.03
C ARG A 290 14.73 16.48 -5.96
N THR A 291 14.14 16.21 -4.80
CA THR A 291 14.78 15.50 -3.69
C THR A 291 14.30 14.06 -3.68
N PHE A 292 15.20 13.13 -3.97
CA PHE A 292 14.91 11.69 -3.91
C PHE A 292 14.36 11.29 -2.53
N GLY A 293 13.43 10.35 -2.48
CA GLY A 293 12.86 9.85 -1.22
C GLY A 293 12.11 10.90 -0.38
N SER A 294 11.76 12.07 -0.93
CA SER A 294 10.93 13.07 -0.24
C SER A 294 9.43 12.72 -0.29
N TRP A 295 9.03 11.96 -1.30
CA TRP A 295 7.66 11.53 -1.57
C TRP A 295 6.96 10.61 -0.54
N PRO A 296 7.63 9.73 0.23
CA PRO A 296 6.99 8.89 1.23
C PRO A 296 6.62 9.66 2.49
N ARG A 297 6.99 10.94 2.59
CA ARG A 297 6.61 11.80 3.70
C ARG A 297 5.14 12.20 3.54
N PHE A 298 4.24 11.27 3.86
CA PHE A 298 2.78 11.46 3.83
C PHE A 298 2.23 12.21 5.05
N GLY A 299 3.06 12.38 6.07
CA GLY A 299 2.73 13.11 7.27
C GLY A 299 3.96 13.66 7.96
N THR A 300 3.72 14.51 8.95
CA THR A 300 4.74 15.09 9.82
C THR A 300 4.31 14.93 11.26
N ARG A 301 5.28 14.79 12.16
CA ARG A 301 5.05 14.73 13.60
C ARG A 301 5.58 16.02 14.20
N VAL A 302 4.74 16.72 14.94
CA VAL A 302 5.09 18.01 15.55
C VAL A 302 4.72 18.00 17.03
N ARG A 303 5.49 18.70 17.85
CA ARG A 303 5.08 19.07 19.21
C ARG A 303 4.58 20.50 19.18
N LEU A 304 3.35 20.67 19.66
CA LEU A 304 2.64 21.93 19.71
C LEU A 304 2.33 22.28 21.17
N GLY A 305 2.28 23.58 21.45
CA GLY A 305 1.83 24.10 22.75
C GLY A 305 0.32 23.93 22.96
N ALA A 306 -0.18 24.49 24.06
CA ALA A 306 -1.62 24.70 24.19
C ALA A 306 -2.04 25.92 23.35
N GLY A 307 -3.25 25.89 22.80
CA GLY A 307 -3.84 26.98 22.03
C GLY A 307 -4.50 26.53 20.74
N ARG A 308 -4.93 27.52 19.97
CA ARG A 308 -5.48 27.33 18.63
C ARG A 308 -4.36 27.34 17.61
N HIS A 309 -4.29 26.32 16.78
CA HIS A 309 -3.25 26.13 15.77
C HIS A 309 -3.84 26.26 14.38
N ARG A 310 -3.09 26.85 13.45
CA ARG A 310 -3.43 26.90 12.03
C ARG A 310 -2.70 25.78 11.30
N LEU A 311 -3.42 24.98 10.52
CA LEU A 311 -2.86 23.99 9.60
C LEU A 311 -3.17 24.42 8.17
N LEU A 312 -2.14 24.52 7.35
CA LEU A 312 -2.22 24.83 5.93
C LEU A 312 -1.49 23.76 5.13
N ALA A 313 -2.07 23.31 4.02
CA ALA A 313 -1.43 22.35 3.12
C ALA A 313 -1.56 22.77 1.65
N ARG A 314 -0.47 22.64 0.89
CA ARG A 314 -0.43 22.84 -0.58
C ARG A 314 -0.72 21.52 -1.26
N LEU A 315 -1.66 21.48 -2.19
CA LEU A 315 -2.24 20.27 -2.78
C LEU A 315 -2.03 20.22 -4.30
N GLY A 316 -1.99 19.01 -4.85
CA GLY A 316 -1.96 18.76 -6.29
C GLY A 316 -3.32 18.64 -6.98
N ASP A 317 -4.40 18.59 -6.22
CA ASP A 317 -5.78 18.40 -6.64
C ASP A 317 -6.73 19.20 -5.73
N SER A 318 -8.00 19.35 -6.14
CA SER A 318 -9.04 20.03 -5.37
C SER A 318 -9.71 19.14 -4.31
N ARG A 319 -9.17 17.95 -4.06
CA ARG A 319 -9.73 16.93 -3.17
C ARG A 319 -8.65 16.39 -2.24
N THR A 320 -8.85 16.52 -0.94
CA THR A 320 -7.87 16.07 0.06
C THR A 320 -8.56 15.38 1.23
N SER A 321 -7.76 14.82 2.13
CA SER A 321 -8.17 14.46 3.48
C SER A 321 -7.11 14.98 4.47
N VAL A 322 -7.56 15.56 5.58
CA VAL A 322 -6.70 16.09 6.64
C VAL A 322 -6.91 15.24 7.89
N ARG A 323 -5.86 14.62 8.40
CA ARG A 323 -5.91 13.74 9.59
C ARG A 323 -5.04 14.30 10.71
N LEU A 324 -5.62 14.37 11.91
CA LEU A 324 -4.99 14.82 13.14
C LEU A 324 -5.01 13.67 14.15
N MET A 325 -3.84 13.11 14.43
CA MET A 325 -3.70 11.88 15.20
C MET A 325 -2.64 12.00 16.29
N HIS A 326 -2.70 11.11 17.27
CA HIS A 326 -1.54 10.77 18.09
C HIS A 326 -0.49 9.99 17.28
N PRO A 327 0.78 9.92 17.71
CA PRO A 327 1.82 9.15 17.02
C PRO A 327 1.51 7.65 16.87
N ASP A 328 0.68 7.09 17.75
CA ASP A 328 0.18 5.70 17.66
C ASP A 328 -0.99 5.52 16.68
N GLY A 329 -1.41 6.60 16.03
CA GLY A 329 -2.47 6.66 15.04
C GLY A 329 -3.87 6.82 15.60
N ARG A 330 -4.08 6.87 16.92
CA ARG A 330 -5.41 7.17 17.46
C ARG A 330 -5.85 8.59 17.09
N PRO A 331 -7.15 8.83 16.82
CA PRO A 331 -7.63 10.17 16.55
C PRO A 331 -7.36 11.08 17.74
N LEU A 332 -6.95 12.32 17.46
CA LEU A 332 -6.62 13.29 18.51
C LEU A 332 -7.85 13.75 19.30
N GLY A 333 -9.05 13.63 18.71
CA GLY A 333 -10.31 14.01 19.35
C GLY A 333 -10.51 15.52 19.50
N VAL A 334 -9.78 16.33 18.74
CA VAL A 334 -9.88 17.79 18.76
C VAL A 334 -10.96 18.28 17.81
N ARG A 335 -11.58 19.41 18.17
CA ARG A 335 -12.47 20.13 17.26
C ARG A 335 -11.65 20.88 16.24
N THR A 336 -12.10 20.82 14.99
CA THR A 336 -11.55 21.63 13.90
C THR A 336 -12.47 22.79 13.57
N SER A 337 -11.92 23.86 13.00
CA SER A 337 -12.63 25.08 12.64
C SER A 337 -12.12 25.60 11.31
N ASP A 338 -12.99 26.23 10.54
CA ASP A 338 -12.68 26.90 9.28
C ASP A 338 -12.72 28.44 9.37
N ASP A 339 -13.02 28.97 10.57
CA ASP A 339 -13.07 30.41 10.87
C ASP A 339 -11.65 31.01 10.90
N PRO A 340 -11.29 31.88 9.97
CA PRO A 340 -9.95 32.46 9.95
C PRO A 340 -9.81 33.70 10.85
N SER A 341 -10.89 34.14 11.52
CA SER A 341 -10.92 35.41 12.26
C SER A 341 -10.38 35.29 13.69
N ALA A 342 -10.49 34.12 14.31
CA ALA A 342 -9.99 33.91 15.67
C ALA A 342 -8.45 33.84 15.71
N PRO A 343 -7.80 34.42 16.74
CA PRO A 343 -6.35 34.37 16.87
C PRO A 343 -5.86 32.94 17.04
N TYR A 344 -4.68 32.66 16.50
CA TYR A 344 -3.99 31.38 16.63
C TYR A 344 -2.55 31.59 17.10
N VAL A 345 -1.91 30.51 17.52
CA VAL A 345 -0.53 30.48 17.98
C VAL A 345 0.41 30.82 16.82
N LEU A 346 1.44 31.63 17.08
CA LEU A 346 2.52 31.93 16.13
C LEU A 346 3.87 31.34 16.58
N ALA A 347 3.87 30.61 17.69
CA ALA A 347 5.06 29.94 18.18
C ALA A 347 5.47 28.84 17.20
N ARG A 348 6.77 28.76 16.92
CA ARG A 348 7.32 27.77 15.98
C ARG A 348 7.08 26.35 16.51
N PRO A 349 6.43 25.47 15.71
CA PRO A 349 6.32 24.05 16.03
C PRO A 349 7.69 23.38 16.12
N GLU A 350 7.83 22.43 17.06
CA GLU A 350 8.98 21.54 17.08
C GLU A 350 8.69 20.33 16.18
N VAL A 351 9.39 20.22 15.05
CA VAL A 351 9.26 19.06 14.16
C VAL A 351 10.02 17.88 14.75
N LEU A 352 9.32 16.77 14.94
CA LEU A 352 9.82 15.53 15.51
C LEU A 352 10.08 14.49 14.41
N PRO A 353 11.05 13.58 14.58
CA PRO A 353 11.30 12.49 13.64
C PRO A 353 10.24 11.38 13.75
N GLY A 354 10.25 10.48 12.76
CA GLY A 354 9.47 9.24 12.77
C GLY A 354 7.99 9.47 12.51
N ALA A 355 7.65 10.38 11.59
CA ALA A 355 6.28 10.57 11.16
C ALA A 355 5.83 9.40 10.28
N ASN A 356 6.69 8.91 9.38
CA ASN A 356 6.52 7.66 8.65
C ASN A 356 7.59 6.64 9.09
N VAL A 357 7.25 5.35 9.13
CA VAL A 357 8.19 4.28 9.47
C VAL A 357 9.34 4.21 8.46
N LEU A 358 9.07 4.56 7.19
CA LEU A 358 10.10 4.65 6.14
C LEU A 358 11.07 5.82 6.32
N ASP A 359 10.76 6.83 7.13
CA ASP A 359 11.66 7.98 7.37
C ASP A 359 13.00 7.54 7.97
N ALA A 360 13.05 6.39 8.65
CA ALA A 360 14.28 5.82 9.18
C ALA A 360 15.28 5.42 8.09
N TYR A 361 14.78 5.12 6.88
CA TYR A 361 15.55 4.59 5.76
C TYR A 361 15.66 5.59 4.60
N LEU A 362 14.80 6.62 4.55
CA LEU A 362 14.79 7.62 3.49
C LEU A 362 15.11 9.00 4.08
N VAL A 363 16.40 9.33 4.13
CA VAL A 363 16.92 10.48 4.86
C VAL A 363 17.69 11.38 3.90
N ASP A 364 17.40 12.68 3.91
CA ASP A 364 18.17 13.72 3.20
C ASP A 364 18.49 13.43 1.73
N GLY A 365 17.54 12.87 0.99
CA GLY A 365 17.77 12.56 -0.43
C GLY A 365 18.53 11.27 -0.70
N THR A 366 18.75 10.43 0.32
CA THR A 366 19.48 9.16 0.21
C THR A 366 18.78 8.02 0.96
N VAL A 367 19.22 6.79 0.70
CA VAL A 367 18.81 5.60 1.46
C VAL A 367 19.81 5.34 2.58
N ARG A 368 19.31 5.31 3.82
CA ARG A 368 20.04 4.76 4.96
C ARG A 368 19.75 3.27 5.04
N ASP A 369 20.77 2.49 4.74
CA ASP A 369 20.70 1.03 4.79
C ASP A 369 20.38 0.53 6.22
N PRO A 370 19.30 -0.27 6.41
CA PRO A 370 18.96 -0.85 7.71
C PRO A 370 19.94 -1.94 8.19
N GLY A 371 20.77 -2.51 7.31
CA GLY A 371 21.70 -3.59 7.67
C GLY A 371 21.07 -4.98 7.88
N ASP A 372 19.74 -5.10 7.74
CA ASP A 372 18.99 -6.34 7.87
C ASP A 372 18.18 -6.62 6.60
N ASP A 373 18.36 -7.80 6.00
CA ASP A 373 17.76 -8.16 4.71
C ASP A 373 16.24 -8.20 4.75
N VAL A 374 15.65 -8.61 5.87
CA VAL A 374 14.19 -8.62 6.03
C VAL A 374 13.69 -7.19 6.06
N ILE A 375 14.34 -6.32 6.82
CA ILE A 375 13.97 -4.90 6.90
C ILE A 375 14.12 -4.21 5.54
N ARG A 376 15.20 -4.47 4.78
CA ARG A 376 15.37 -3.97 3.40
C ARG A 376 14.20 -4.37 2.53
N PHE A 377 13.86 -5.66 2.54
CA PHE A 377 12.79 -6.22 1.73
C PHE A 377 11.41 -5.64 2.06
N LEU A 378 11.08 -5.55 3.36
CA LEU A 378 9.81 -4.98 3.81
C LEU A 378 9.71 -3.49 3.51
N ALA A 379 10.78 -2.73 3.76
CA ALA A 379 10.81 -1.30 3.47
C ALA A 379 10.66 -1.03 1.97
N ALA A 380 11.31 -1.83 1.12
CA ALA A 380 11.17 -1.73 -0.34
C ALA A 380 9.73 -2.02 -0.81
N LEU A 381 9.10 -3.07 -0.30
CA LEU A 381 7.70 -3.38 -0.63
C LEU A 381 6.74 -2.27 -0.18
N LEU A 382 6.96 -1.70 1.02
CA LEU A 382 6.13 -0.60 1.51
C LEU A 382 6.37 0.71 0.74
N ALA A 383 7.60 0.98 0.28
CA ALA A 383 7.86 2.09 -0.63
C ALA A 383 7.10 1.91 -1.96
N GLN A 384 7.04 0.68 -2.48
CA GLN A 384 6.23 0.37 -3.67
C GLN A 384 4.73 0.57 -3.43
N VAL A 385 4.20 0.15 -2.27
CA VAL A 385 2.79 0.40 -1.88
C VAL A 385 2.49 1.90 -1.87
N GLU A 386 3.45 2.70 -1.43
CA GLU A 386 3.41 4.16 -1.43
C GLU A 386 3.72 4.78 -2.81
N SER A 387 3.66 3.97 -3.88
CA SER A 387 3.86 4.36 -5.28
C SER A 387 5.25 4.96 -5.55
N GLN A 388 6.30 4.42 -4.93
CA GLN A 388 7.68 4.85 -5.11
C GLN A 388 8.57 3.68 -5.54
N PRO A 389 8.41 3.23 -6.80
CA PRO A 389 9.21 2.13 -7.35
C PRO A 389 10.70 2.43 -7.39
N ASP A 390 11.09 3.69 -7.54
CA ASP A 390 12.48 4.16 -7.50
C ASP A 390 13.09 3.97 -6.11
N ALA A 391 12.42 4.45 -5.06
CA ALA A 391 12.85 4.25 -3.68
C ALA A 391 12.86 2.77 -3.30
N ALA A 392 11.86 2.01 -3.76
CA ALA A 392 11.80 0.56 -3.58
C ALA A 392 13.01 -0.16 -4.19
N ASN A 393 13.41 0.21 -5.42
CA ASN A 393 14.59 -0.36 -6.09
C ASN A 393 15.88 -0.07 -5.31
N VAL A 394 16.11 1.16 -4.85
CA VAL A 394 17.33 1.50 -4.08
C VAL A 394 17.35 0.82 -2.72
N LEU A 395 16.21 0.68 -2.04
CA LEU A 395 16.10 -0.07 -0.78
C LEU A 395 16.40 -1.57 -0.97
N LEU A 396 16.05 -2.12 -2.13
CA LEU A 396 16.27 -3.54 -2.46
C LEU A 396 17.69 -3.82 -3.01
N GLU A 397 18.36 -2.80 -3.56
CA GLU A 397 19.67 -2.92 -4.24
C GLU A 397 20.72 -3.74 -3.46
N PRO A 398 20.88 -3.60 -2.13
CA PRO A 398 21.85 -4.41 -1.39
C PRO A 398 21.63 -5.92 -1.51
N LEU A 399 20.39 -6.37 -1.71
CA LEU A 399 20.05 -7.79 -1.92
C LEU A 399 20.32 -8.27 -3.35
N LEU A 400 20.62 -7.35 -4.26
CA LEU A 400 20.82 -7.58 -5.69
C LEU A 400 22.27 -7.31 -6.13
N VAL A 401 23.19 -6.94 -5.24
CA VAL A 401 24.61 -6.68 -5.58
C VAL A 401 25.25 -7.86 -6.30
N ARG A 402 24.86 -9.09 -5.94
CA ARG A 402 25.23 -10.35 -6.62
C ARG A 402 23.97 -11.02 -7.15
N PRO A 403 23.44 -10.59 -8.32
CA PRO A 403 22.18 -11.11 -8.85
C PRO A 403 22.15 -12.64 -9.02
N GLU A 404 23.30 -13.27 -9.22
CA GLU A 404 23.48 -14.72 -9.33
C GLU A 404 23.45 -15.46 -7.97
N ARG A 405 23.41 -14.73 -6.86
CA ARG A 405 23.23 -15.26 -5.50
C ARG A 405 21.95 -14.77 -4.83
N ALA A 406 21.23 -13.83 -5.45
CA ALA A 406 19.91 -13.41 -5.02
C ALA A 406 18.89 -14.57 -5.09
N THR A 407 17.93 -14.55 -4.16
CA THR A 407 16.86 -15.54 -4.08
C THR A 407 15.76 -15.26 -5.10
N GLY A 408 14.91 -16.26 -5.35
CA GLY A 408 13.75 -16.10 -6.22
C GLY A 408 12.80 -14.96 -5.78
N PRO A 409 12.37 -14.90 -4.50
CA PRO A 409 11.53 -13.81 -4.00
C PRO A 409 12.11 -12.40 -4.18
N VAL A 410 13.42 -12.22 -3.96
CA VAL A 410 14.08 -10.92 -4.14
C VAL A 410 14.09 -10.52 -5.62
N LEU A 411 14.38 -11.45 -6.52
CA LEU A 411 14.34 -11.21 -7.97
C LEU A 411 12.91 -10.88 -8.46
N ALA A 412 11.89 -11.54 -7.91
CA ALA A 412 10.49 -11.25 -8.20
C ALA A 412 10.08 -9.85 -7.72
N ALA A 413 10.50 -9.45 -6.51
CA ALA A 413 10.27 -8.09 -6.01
C ALA A 413 10.98 -7.03 -6.88
N ALA A 414 12.21 -7.30 -7.32
CA ALA A 414 12.94 -6.43 -8.23
C ALA A 414 12.19 -6.24 -9.57
N ALA A 415 11.60 -7.32 -10.10
CA ALA A 415 10.77 -7.27 -11.30
C ALA A 415 9.51 -6.41 -11.09
N LEU A 416 8.86 -6.54 -9.92
CA LEU A 416 7.70 -5.73 -9.56
C LEU A 416 8.04 -4.22 -9.54
N PHE A 417 9.15 -3.84 -8.91
CA PHE A 417 9.55 -2.43 -8.78
C PHE A 417 9.97 -1.83 -10.13
N SER A 418 10.78 -2.59 -10.90
CA SER A 418 11.24 -2.19 -12.23
C SER A 418 10.09 -1.95 -13.23
N ARG A 419 8.91 -2.53 -13.01
CA ARG A 419 7.74 -2.36 -13.87
C ARG A 419 7.22 -0.93 -13.89
N ALA A 420 7.31 -0.21 -12.77
CA ALA A 420 6.81 1.15 -12.63
C ALA A 420 7.92 2.19 -12.47
N ASP A 421 9.19 1.77 -12.48
CA ASP A 421 10.34 2.65 -12.29
C ASP A 421 10.48 3.66 -13.44
N PRO A 422 10.37 4.97 -13.17
CA PRO A 422 10.45 6.01 -14.19
C PRO A 422 11.84 6.17 -14.82
N VAL A 423 12.89 5.56 -14.26
CA VAL A 423 14.26 5.62 -14.78
C VAL A 423 14.40 4.86 -16.10
N TYR A 424 13.60 3.80 -16.33
CA TYR A 424 13.68 2.95 -17.51
C TYR A 424 12.61 3.29 -18.56
N SER A 425 12.98 3.25 -19.84
CA SER A 425 11.99 3.29 -20.94
C SER A 425 11.11 2.05 -20.96
N ASP A 426 9.93 2.11 -21.60
CA ASP A 426 8.98 0.99 -21.69
C ASP A 426 9.59 -0.30 -22.23
N THR A 427 10.49 -0.20 -23.22
CA THR A 427 11.18 -1.37 -23.78
C THR A 427 12.19 -1.94 -22.79
N GLN A 428 13.01 -1.09 -22.15
CA GLN A 428 13.94 -1.52 -21.11
C GLN A 428 13.21 -2.17 -19.93
N ARG A 429 12.09 -1.60 -19.48
CA ARG A 429 11.25 -2.17 -18.42
C ARG A 429 10.78 -3.56 -18.79
N ARG A 430 10.21 -3.74 -19.99
CA ARG A 430 9.71 -5.07 -20.42
C ARG A 430 10.80 -6.14 -20.48
N ASP A 431 11.98 -5.79 -21.00
CA ASP A 431 13.10 -6.74 -21.10
C ASP A 431 13.70 -7.08 -19.73
N LEU A 432 13.92 -6.06 -18.88
CA LEU A 432 14.45 -6.24 -17.53
C LEU A 432 13.48 -7.05 -16.65
N VAL A 433 12.20 -6.70 -16.66
CA VAL A 433 11.16 -7.44 -15.91
C VAL A 433 11.15 -8.89 -16.36
N ARG A 434 11.15 -9.17 -17.68
CA ARG A 434 11.19 -10.55 -18.18
C ARG A 434 12.41 -11.31 -17.67
N GLU A 435 13.61 -10.71 -17.77
CA GLU A 435 14.85 -11.35 -17.31
C GLU A 435 14.78 -11.68 -15.81
N LEU A 436 14.35 -10.73 -14.99
CA LEU A 436 14.23 -10.91 -13.54
C LEU A 436 13.24 -12.02 -13.19
N GLU A 437 12.08 -12.07 -13.85
CA GLU A 437 11.08 -13.14 -13.64
C GLU A 437 11.62 -14.50 -14.09
N GLU A 438 12.29 -14.59 -15.25
CA GLU A 438 12.91 -15.84 -15.74
C GLU A 438 13.94 -16.36 -14.73
N ARG A 439 14.74 -15.47 -14.15
CA ARG A 439 15.73 -15.80 -13.12
C ARG A 439 15.08 -16.18 -11.79
N ALA A 440 14.01 -15.49 -11.39
CA ALA A 440 13.27 -15.81 -10.18
C ALA A 440 12.73 -17.24 -10.25
N VAL A 441 12.12 -17.63 -11.38
CA VAL A 441 11.61 -19.00 -11.62
C VAL A 441 12.74 -20.02 -11.69
N ALA A 442 13.88 -19.67 -12.30
CA ALA A 442 15.03 -20.56 -12.34
C ALA A 442 15.61 -20.84 -10.95
N ARG A 443 15.56 -19.85 -10.04
CA ARG A 443 16.00 -19.98 -8.64
C ARG A 443 15.01 -20.75 -7.79
N ASP A 444 13.73 -20.44 -7.96
CA ASP A 444 12.63 -21.07 -7.26
C ASP A 444 11.45 -21.35 -8.21
N PRO A 445 11.37 -22.59 -8.73
CA PRO A 445 10.29 -22.98 -9.64
C PRO A 445 8.89 -23.02 -9.00
N ARG A 446 8.78 -22.81 -7.68
CA ARG A 446 7.51 -22.82 -6.96
C ARG A 446 6.92 -21.42 -6.74
N LEU A 447 7.57 -20.37 -7.23
CA LEU A 447 7.02 -19.02 -7.25
C LEU A 447 5.88 -18.90 -8.25
N TRP A 448 4.65 -18.67 -7.77
CA TRP A 448 3.48 -18.70 -8.65
C TRP A 448 3.36 -17.44 -9.52
N GLU A 449 3.63 -16.26 -8.96
CA GLU A 449 3.41 -14.97 -9.63
C GLU A 449 4.38 -14.76 -10.81
N PRO A 450 5.71 -14.94 -10.66
CA PRO A 450 6.64 -14.94 -11.78
C PRO A 450 6.25 -15.90 -12.91
N ARG A 451 5.78 -17.09 -12.55
CA ARG A 451 5.36 -18.10 -13.54
C ARG A 451 4.09 -17.70 -14.28
N LEU A 452 3.12 -17.11 -13.57
CA LEU A 452 1.91 -16.56 -14.17
C LEU A 452 2.26 -15.44 -15.16
N LEU A 453 3.10 -14.50 -14.74
CA LEU A 453 3.49 -13.36 -15.59
C LEU A 453 4.26 -13.80 -16.83
N LEU A 454 5.19 -14.76 -16.71
CA LEU A 454 5.90 -15.32 -17.87
C LEU A 454 4.97 -16.11 -18.80
N ALA A 455 3.97 -16.83 -18.27
CA ALA A 455 2.97 -17.50 -19.09
C ALA A 455 2.18 -16.49 -19.93
N MET A 456 1.72 -15.39 -19.30
CA MET A 456 1.01 -14.32 -19.99
C MET A 456 1.88 -13.62 -21.05
N GLN A 457 3.14 -13.33 -20.72
CA GLN A 457 4.06 -12.73 -21.69
C GLN A 457 4.32 -13.62 -22.90
N ARG A 458 4.49 -14.94 -22.69
CA ARG A 458 4.64 -15.90 -23.80
C ARG A 458 3.38 -15.97 -24.65
N GLY A 459 2.20 -15.93 -24.02
CA GLY A 459 0.92 -15.83 -24.72
C GLY A 459 0.83 -14.58 -25.60
N ALA A 460 1.22 -13.42 -25.07
CA ALA A 460 1.24 -12.18 -25.83
C ALA A 460 2.22 -12.20 -27.02
N GLN A 461 3.34 -12.94 -26.90
CA GLN A 461 4.37 -13.03 -27.95
C GLN A 461 4.07 -14.09 -29.02
N ARG A 462 3.51 -15.25 -28.62
CA ARG A 462 3.36 -16.44 -29.48
C ARG A 462 1.91 -16.76 -29.82
N GLY A 463 0.96 -16.05 -29.23
CA GLY A 463 -0.47 -16.30 -29.33
C GLY A 463 -1.03 -16.94 -28.05
N LEU A 464 -2.26 -16.58 -27.70
CA LEU A 464 -2.90 -16.96 -26.43
C LEU A 464 -3.10 -18.46 -26.25
N VAL A 465 -3.23 -19.22 -27.35
CA VAL A 465 -3.34 -20.69 -27.32
C VAL A 465 -2.13 -21.33 -26.61
N GLU A 466 -0.94 -20.76 -26.80
CA GLU A 466 0.30 -21.25 -26.17
C GLU A 466 0.32 -21.02 -24.66
N ALA A 467 -0.42 -20.03 -24.14
CA ALA A 467 -0.51 -19.77 -22.70
C ALA A 467 -1.46 -20.74 -21.98
N VAL A 468 -2.47 -21.28 -22.66
CA VAL A 468 -3.53 -22.10 -22.05
C VAL A 468 -2.96 -23.27 -21.26
N GLY A 469 -2.12 -24.10 -21.88
CA GLY A 469 -1.62 -25.32 -21.24
C GLY A 469 -0.80 -25.03 -19.98
N GLU A 470 -0.05 -23.92 -19.99
CA GLU A 470 0.73 -23.47 -18.84
C GLU A 470 -0.15 -22.90 -17.73
N LEU A 471 -1.15 -22.08 -18.06
CA LEU A 471 -2.10 -21.52 -17.11
C LEU A 471 -2.96 -22.61 -16.44
N GLU A 472 -3.41 -23.61 -17.20
CA GLU A 472 -4.11 -24.77 -16.64
C GLU A 472 -3.23 -25.57 -15.67
N ARG A 473 -1.95 -25.72 -15.99
CA ARG A 473 -0.97 -26.38 -15.12
C ARG A 473 -0.78 -25.58 -13.84
N LEU A 474 -0.59 -24.27 -13.95
CA LEU A 474 -0.48 -23.37 -12.80
C LEU A 474 -1.73 -23.41 -11.91
N ALA A 475 -2.93 -23.44 -12.49
CA ALA A 475 -4.19 -23.49 -11.74
C ALA A 475 -4.37 -24.81 -10.94
N ARG A 476 -3.72 -25.90 -11.37
CA ARG A 476 -3.65 -27.17 -10.63
C ARG A 476 -2.58 -27.14 -9.55
N GLU A 477 -1.42 -26.57 -9.83
CA GLU A 477 -0.30 -26.48 -8.89
C GLU A 477 -0.56 -25.50 -7.74
N PHE A 478 -1.29 -24.41 -8.00
CA PHE A 478 -1.58 -23.34 -7.05
C PHE A 478 -3.10 -23.13 -6.88
N PRO A 479 -3.82 -24.08 -6.28
CA PRO A 479 -5.28 -24.07 -6.27
C PRO A 479 -5.89 -22.95 -5.43
N ALA A 480 -5.12 -22.34 -4.52
CA ALA A 480 -5.55 -21.24 -3.65
C ALA A 480 -5.27 -19.85 -4.25
N VAL A 481 -4.78 -19.75 -5.49
CA VAL A 481 -4.50 -18.47 -6.16
C VAL A 481 -5.63 -18.16 -7.17
N PRO A 482 -6.57 -17.25 -6.84
CA PRO A 482 -7.69 -16.94 -7.74
C PRO A 482 -7.22 -16.27 -9.03
N GLY A 483 -6.14 -15.48 -8.98
CA GLY A 483 -5.60 -14.76 -10.13
C GLY A 483 -5.30 -15.66 -11.32
N ILE A 484 -4.78 -16.87 -11.11
CA ILE A 484 -4.43 -17.78 -12.21
C ILE A 484 -5.69 -18.24 -12.96
N LEU A 485 -6.78 -18.54 -12.24
CA LEU A 485 -8.05 -18.92 -12.87
C LEU A 485 -8.73 -17.74 -13.55
N ARG A 486 -8.54 -16.50 -13.05
CA ARG A 486 -9.03 -15.28 -13.72
C ARG A 486 -8.31 -15.04 -15.03
N GLU A 487 -6.98 -15.11 -15.05
CA GLU A 487 -6.22 -14.98 -16.30
C GLU A 487 -6.58 -16.09 -17.31
N LEU A 488 -6.76 -17.34 -16.85
CA LEU A 488 -7.20 -18.43 -17.70
C LEU A 488 -8.62 -18.19 -18.27
N LEU A 489 -9.52 -17.63 -17.47
CA LEU A 489 -10.86 -17.25 -17.90
C LEU A 489 -10.81 -16.16 -18.98
N ASP A 490 -9.97 -15.14 -18.80
CA ASP A 490 -9.80 -14.04 -19.74
C ASP A 490 -9.23 -14.56 -21.07
N VAL A 491 -8.20 -15.42 -21.01
CA VAL A 491 -7.63 -16.10 -22.19
C VAL A 491 -8.70 -16.91 -22.95
N TYR A 492 -9.51 -17.72 -22.26
CA TYR A 492 -10.59 -18.46 -22.94
C TYR A 492 -11.67 -17.55 -23.52
N THR A 493 -11.91 -16.39 -22.89
CA THR A 493 -12.83 -15.38 -23.41
C THR A 493 -12.32 -14.78 -24.70
N GLU A 494 -11.06 -14.36 -24.74
CA GLU A 494 -10.42 -13.78 -25.94
C GLU A 494 -10.30 -14.79 -27.09
N LEU A 495 -10.09 -16.07 -26.77
CA LEU A 495 -10.06 -17.15 -27.76
C LEU A 495 -11.45 -17.58 -28.26
N GLY A 496 -12.53 -17.15 -27.60
CA GLY A 496 -13.90 -17.58 -27.90
C GLY A 496 -14.22 -19.03 -27.50
N TRP A 497 -13.46 -19.62 -26.57
CA TRP A 497 -13.62 -21.01 -26.13
C TRP A 497 -14.69 -21.12 -25.03
N GLY A 498 -15.95 -21.03 -25.46
CA GLY A 498 -17.12 -20.95 -24.59
C GLY A 498 -17.24 -22.06 -23.53
N PRO A 499 -17.15 -23.36 -23.89
CA PRO A 499 -17.25 -24.46 -22.92
C PRO A 499 -16.16 -24.43 -21.84
N GLU A 500 -14.91 -24.16 -22.23
CA GLU A 500 -13.76 -24.05 -21.33
C GLU A 500 -13.89 -22.85 -20.41
N ARG A 501 -14.26 -21.69 -20.96
CA ARG A 501 -14.59 -20.48 -20.19
C ARG A 501 -15.65 -20.77 -19.12
N ALA A 502 -16.75 -21.42 -19.52
CA ALA A 502 -17.84 -21.76 -18.62
C ALA A 502 -17.40 -22.68 -17.47
N ARG A 503 -16.59 -23.70 -17.78
CA ARG A 503 -16.01 -24.60 -16.78
C ARG A 503 -15.13 -23.85 -15.78
N VAL A 504 -14.24 -22.97 -16.26
CA VAL A 504 -13.34 -22.19 -15.41
C VAL A 504 -14.09 -21.22 -14.52
N ALA A 505 -15.09 -20.51 -15.03
CA ALA A 505 -15.91 -19.59 -14.24
C ALA A 505 -16.62 -20.30 -13.07
N LEU A 506 -17.26 -21.45 -13.34
CA LEU A 506 -17.91 -22.26 -12.31
C LEU A 506 -16.89 -22.82 -11.30
N GLU A 507 -15.71 -23.21 -11.76
CA GLU A 507 -14.63 -23.66 -10.89
C GLU A 507 -14.10 -22.55 -9.98
N LEU A 508 -13.89 -21.35 -10.52
CA LEU A 508 -13.47 -20.17 -9.79
C LEU A 508 -14.48 -19.85 -8.66
N ALA A 509 -15.77 -19.80 -8.98
CA ALA A 509 -16.82 -19.56 -7.98
C ALA A 509 -16.90 -20.66 -6.90
N ARG A 510 -16.62 -21.91 -7.28
CA ARG A 510 -16.58 -23.05 -6.33
C ARG A 510 -15.39 -22.96 -5.38
N ARG A 511 -14.20 -22.61 -5.89
CA ARG A 511 -12.96 -22.56 -5.10
C ARG A 511 -12.89 -21.35 -4.19
N PHE A 512 -13.48 -20.21 -4.58
CA PHE A 512 -13.41 -18.95 -3.85
C PHE A 512 -14.82 -18.41 -3.51
N PRO A 513 -15.57 -19.10 -2.62
CA PRO A 513 -16.97 -18.77 -2.35
C PRO A 513 -17.19 -17.46 -1.58
N GLU A 514 -16.12 -16.82 -1.08
CA GLU A 514 -16.15 -15.56 -0.32
C GLU A 514 -15.49 -14.38 -1.06
N ASP A 515 -15.17 -14.56 -2.35
CA ASP A 515 -14.60 -13.53 -3.22
C ASP A 515 -15.66 -13.10 -4.26
N PRO A 516 -16.32 -11.94 -4.09
CA PRO A 516 -17.35 -11.47 -5.03
C PRO A 516 -16.89 -11.46 -6.48
N ALA A 517 -15.65 -11.05 -6.75
CA ALA A 517 -15.12 -10.98 -8.10
C ALA A 517 -14.78 -12.37 -8.70
N ALA A 518 -14.62 -13.39 -7.86
CA ALA A 518 -14.53 -14.78 -8.31
C ALA A 518 -15.91 -15.40 -8.61
N LEU A 519 -16.98 -14.88 -8.01
CA LEU A 519 -18.35 -15.36 -8.20
C LEU A 519 -18.99 -14.78 -9.46
N GLU A 520 -18.72 -13.51 -9.79
CA GLU A 520 -19.36 -12.77 -10.89
C GLU A 520 -19.30 -13.51 -12.25
N PRO A 521 -18.15 -14.05 -12.70
CA PRO A 521 -18.12 -14.73 -14.00
C PRO A 521 -19.01 -15.97 -14.10
N ALA A 522 -19.28 -16.65 -12.98
CA ALA A 522 -20.16 -17.80 -12.95
C ALA A 522 -21.62 -17.41 -13.17
N LEU A 523 -22.00 -16.17 -12.84
CA LEU A 523 -23.37 -15.68 -13.05
C LEU A 523 -23.73 -15.71 -14.54
N ASP A 524 -22.90 -15.13 -15.40
CA ASP A 524 -23.13 -15.09 -16.86
C ASP A 524 -23.32 -16.50 -17.43
N VAL A 525 -22.54 -17.46 -16.93
CA VAL A 525 -22.60 -18.86 -17.35
C VAL A 525 -23.92 -19.52 -16.92
N LEU A 526 -24.35 -19.28 -15.68
CA LEU A 526 -25.61 -19.82 -15.16
C LEU A 526 -26.82 -19.22 -15.88
N GLU A 527 -26.79 -17.92 -16.19
CA GLU A 527 -27.85 -17.26 -16.94
C GLU A 527 -27.92 -17.74 -18.39
N ALA A 528 -26.78 -17.80 -19.09
CA ALA A 528 -26.72 -18.29 -20.47
C ALA A 528 -27.16 -19.75 -20.61
N SER A 529 -27.00 -20.56 -19.55
CA SER A 529 -27.43 -21.96 -19.51
C SER A 529 -28.86 -22.17 -18.98
N GLY A 530 -29.60 -21.08 -18.68
CA GLY A 530 -30.97 -21.16 -18.17
C GLY A 530 -31.09 -21.70 -16.74
N ARG A 531 -29.98 -21.76 -15.99
CA ARG A 531 -29.94 -22.22 -14.58
C ARG A 531 -30.31 -21.09 -13.62
N THR A 532 -31.49 -20.51 -13.84
CA THR A 532 -31.95 -19.27 -13.18
C THR A 532 -31.93 -19.36 -11.66
N ALA A 533 -32.38 -20.47 -11.07
CA ALA A 533 -32.39 -20.64 -9.62
C ALA A 533 -30.99 -20.60 -8.99
N GLU A 534 -29.98 -21.12 -9.70
CA GLU A 534 -28.59 -21.08 -9.23
C GLU A 534 -27.97 -19.70 -9.44
N ALA A 535 -28.28 -19.03 -10.55
CA ALA A 535 -27.91 -17.64 -10.79
C ALA A 535 -28.45 -16.72 -9.68
N ASP A 536 -29.72 -16.90 -9.29
CA ASP A 536 -30.35 -16.12 -8.23
C ASP A 536 -29.70 -16.40 -6.87
N ALA A 537 -29.43 -17.67 -6.54
CA ALA A 537 -28.71 -18.03 -5.32
C ALA A 537 -27.29 -17.43 -5.27
N LEU A 538 -26.62 -17.34 -6.42
CA LEU A 538 -25.30 -16.73 -6.54
C LEU A 538 -25.35 -15.21 -6.34
N VAL A 539 -26.37 -14.54 -6.90
CA VAL A 539 -26.64 -13.12 -6.66
C VAL A 539 -26.88 -12.83 -5.18
N GLU A 540 -27.70 -13.64 -4.51
CA GLU A 540 -27.91 -13.50 -3.05
C GLU A 540 -26.61 -13.68 -2.26
N ARG A 541 -25.70 -14.55 -2.73
CA ARG A 541 -24.39 -14.70 -2.10
C ARG A 541 -23.50 -13.49 -2.32
N ILE A 542 -23.39 -13.00 -3.57
CA ILE A 542 -22.62 -11.80 -3.90
C ILE A 542 -23.11 -10.62 -3.07
N GLN A 543 -24.44 -10.40 -3.02
CA GLN A 543 -25.04 -9.31 -2.25
C GLN A 543 -24.80 -9.40 -0.74
N ARG A 544 -24.68 -10.61 -0.18
CA ARG A 544 -24.34 -10.77 1.25
C ARG A 544 -22.87 -10.46 1.54
N LEU A 545 -21.98 -10.76 0.60
CA LEU A 545 -20.55 -10.48 0.75
C LEU A 545 -20.25 -8.99 0.53
N ASP A 546 -20.90 -8.40 -0.47
CA ASP A 546 -20.75 -7.01 -0.86
C ASP A 546 -22.14 -6.42 -1.22
N PRO A 547 -22.86 -5.87 -0.22
CA PRO A 547 -24.21 -5.38 -0.43
C PRO A 547 -24.31 -4.09 -1.26
N ASP A 548 -23.17 -3.52 -1.66
CA ASP A 548 -23.10 -2.34 -2.53
C ASP A 548 -22.83 -2.71 -3.99
N ARG A 549 -22.59 -4.00 -4.30
CA ARG A 549 -22.52 -4.47 -5.68
C ARG A 549 -23.84 -4.23 -6.39
N GLU A 550 -23.75 -3.65 -7.57
CA GLU A 550 -24.88 -3.34 -8.44
C GLU A 550 -25.32 -4.54 -9.30
N ILE A 551 -25.04 -5.78 -8.85
CA ILE A 551 -25.25 -6.99 -9.65
C ILE A 551 -26.73 -7.20 -10.01
N ARG A 552 -27.65 -6.90 -9.08
CA ARG A 552 -29.10 -6.95 -9.33
C ARG A 552 -29.54 -5.89 -10.33
N LEU A 553 -28.96 -4.69 -10.25
CA LEU A 553 -29.23 -3.59 -11.17
C LEU A 553 -28.78 -3.95 -12.58
N SER A 554 -27.56 -4.46 -12.75
CA SER A 554 -27.04 -4.92 -14.05
C SER A 554 -27.94 -6.00 -14.67
N ARG A 555 -28.39 -6.99 -13.89
CA ARG A 555 -29.32 -8.04 -14.36
C ARG A 555 -30.68 -7.48 -14.75
N ALA A 556 -31.25 -6.58 -13.95
CA ALA A 556 -32.54 -5.96 -14.22
C ALA A 556 -32.48 -5.16 -15.53
N LEU A 557 -31.44 -4.35 -15.71
CA LEU A 557 -31.19 -3.61 -16.95
C LEU A 557 -31.02 -4.53 -18.17
N ALA A 558 -30.24 -5.61 -18.04
CA ALA A 558 -30.07 -6.59 -19.12
C ALA A 558 -31.38 -7.25 -19.55
N ARG A 559 -32.31 -7.45 -18.61
CA ARG A 559 -33.66 -7.99 -18.84
C ARG A 559 -34.69 -6.94 -19.24
N ARG A 560 -34.31 -5.66 -19.27
CA ARG A 560 -35.21 -4.51 -19.45
C ARG A 560 -36.31 -4.44 -18.38
N ASP A 561 -36.01 -4.97 -17.19
CA ASP A 561 -36.87 -4.88 -16.01
C ASP A 561 -36.55 -3.57 -15.28
N TYR A 562 -37.10 -2.47 -15.78
CA TYR A 562 -36.83 -1.14 -15.24
C TYR A 562 -37.42 -0.93 -13.85
N GLU A 563 -38.47 -1.70 -13.48
CA GLU A 563 -39.05 -1.65 -12.14
C GLU A 563 -38.07 -2.21 -11.10
N GLN A 564 -37.47 -3.38 -11.37
CA GLN A 564 -36.42 -3.92 -10.49
C GLN A 564 -35.15 -3.08 -10.50
N ALA A 565 -34.77 -2.51 -11.64
CA ALA A 565 -33.62 -1.62 -11.74
C ALA A 565 -33.81 -0.38 -10.84
N LEU A 566 -34.99 0.24 -10.90
CA LEU A 566 -35.34 1.38 -10.05
C LEU A 566 -35.35 0.99 -8.56
N ALA A 567 -36.00 -0.11 -8.19
CA ALA A 567 -36.03 -0.58 -6.81
C ALA A 567 -34.63 -0.86 -6.24
N GLU A 568 -33.70 -1.38 -7.07
CA GLU A 568 -32.33 -1.60 -6.66
C GLU A 568 -31.53 -0.30 -6.53
N LEU A 569 -31.73 0.68 -7.42
CA LEU A 569 -31.16 2.01 -7.27
C LEU A 569 -31.66 2.69 -5.99
N GLU A 570 -32.95 2.60 -5.69
CA GLU A 570 -33.54 3.11 -4.44
C GLU A 570 -32.95 2.43 -3.20
N ARG A 571 -32.77 1.10 -3.23
CA ARG A 571 -32.10 0.34 -2.16
C ARG A 571 -30.67 0.83 -1.96
N LEU A 572 -29.91 1.00 -3.04
CA LEU A 572 -28.54 1.47 -3.00
C LEU A 572 -28.47 2.92 -2.50
N ALA A 573 -29.37 3.81 -2.95
CA ALA A 573 -29.46 5.20 -2.49
C ALA A 573 -29.80 5.28 -0.99
N ALA A 574 -30.72 4.46 -0.50
CA ALA A 574 -31.06 4.40 0.92
C ALA A 574 -29.89 3.92 1.79
N ARG A 575 -29.05 3.04 1.24
CA ARG A 575 -27.90 2.44 1.94
C ARG A 575 -26.63 3.30 1.85
N ARG A 576 -26.44 3.96 0.72
CA ARG A 576 -25.30 4.82 0.37
C ARG A 576 -25.83 6.23 0.05
N PRO A 577 -26.44 6.94 1.02
CA PRO A 577 -27.03 8.25 0.78
C PRO A 577 -26.02 9.30 0.32
N GLU A 578 -24.72 9.06 0.56
CA GLU A 578 -23.63 9.90 0.09
C GLU A 578 -23.34 9.77 -1.42
N ARG A 579 -23.76 8.68 -2.06
CA ARG A 579 -23.55 8.44 -3.49
C ARG A 579 -24.59 9.16 -4.35
N LYS A 580 -24.33 10.45 -4.59
CA LYS A 580 -25.17 11.33 -5.42
C LYS A 580 -25.37 10.82 -6.86
N ASP A 581 -24.41 10.06 -7.39
CA ASP A 581 -24.49 9.46 -8.72
C ASP A 581 -25.65 8.45 -8.84
N ILE A 582 -26.03 7.78 -7.75
CA ILE A 582 -27.18 6.87 -7.73
C ILE A 582 -28.48 7.65 -7.88
N ALA A 583 -28.62 8.78 -7.16
CA ALA A 583 -29.79 9.64 -7.25
C ALA A 583 -29.99 10.18 -8.68
N ALA A 584 -28.90 10.57 -9.35
CA ALA A 584 -28.94 11.03 -10.74
C ALA A 584 -29.36 9.94 -11.75
N ARG A 585 -29.22 8.65 -11.40
CA ARG A 585 -29.63 7.52 -12.25
C ARG A 585 -31.10 7.13 -12.03
N ILE A 586 -31.71 7.59 -10.94
CA ILE A 586 -33.13 7.35 -10.62
C ILE A 586 -34.04 8.32 -11.40
N THR A 587 -33.60 9.57 -11.55
CA THR A 587 -34.28 10.63 -12.27
C THR A 587 -34.07 10.53 -13.77
#